data_AF-A0A0D0F4A8-F1
#
_entry.id   AF-A0A0D0F4A8-F1
#
_cell.length_a   1.000
_cell.length_b   1.000
_cell.length_c   1.000
_cell.angle_alpha   90.00
_cell.angle_beta   90.00
_cell.angle_gamma   90.00
#
_symmetry.space_group_name_H-M   'P 1'
#
loop_
_entity.id
_entity.type
_entity.pdbx_description
1 polymer ?
#
loop_
_entity_poly.entity_id
_entity_poly.type
_entity_poly.pdbx_seq_one_letter_code
_entity_poly.pdbx_strand_id
1 'polypeptide(L)'
;MAEKYILVQGAMCQCNFGSAPDQLKVLSQKKEYANDKDGSTKLIASTKDIGQTFNNNSFGSCAKQLGKPCNAIVTEWKGFYEKATLTNGGKVLVEDSKATCPIGGPDCIIVLKHGQSAEASKKQMKQANPKVQKALNPGIDPRTLHQPKLTAEGIILA
;
A
#
# COMPACT_ATOMS: atom_id res chain seq x y z
N MET A 1 -20.82 -5.61 -3.86
CA MET A 1 -19.86 -5.71 -2.75
C MET A 1 -18.60 -5.01 -3.21
N ALA A 2 -18.20 -3.93 -2.55
CA ALA A 2 -17.03 -3.15 -2.98
C ALA A 2 -15.76 -3.99 -2.84
N GLU A 3 -14.93 -3.98 -3.87
CA GLU A 3 -13.61 -4.62 -3.88
C GLU A 3 -12.74 -3.88 -2.86
N LYS A 4 -12.48 -4.49 -1.69
CA LYS A 4 -11.63 -3.89 -0.67
C LYS A 4 -10.18 -4.30 -0.88
N TYR A 5 -9.29 -3.33 -0.94
CA TYR A 5 -7.87 -3.54 -1.07
C TYR A 5 -7.19 -3.70 0.29
N ILE A 6 -6.32 -4.70 0.36
CA ILE A 6 -5.44 -4.96 1.52
C ILE A 6 -4.35 -3.88 1.57
N LEU A 7 -4.02 -3.42 2.78
CA LEU A 7 -2.88 -2.54 2.99
C LEU A 7 -1.58 -3.33 2.92
N VAL A 8 -0.62 -2.77 2.20
CA VAL A 8 0.74 -3.31 2.11
C VAL A 8 1.77 -2.28 2.52
N GLN A 9 3.01 -2.73 2.66
CA GLN A 9 4.20 -1.90 2.83
C GLN A 9 4.19 -0.68 1.89
N GLY A 10 4.42 0.51 2.45
CA GLY A 10 4.39 1.76 1.68
C GLY A 10 2.99 2.34 1.45
N ALA A 11 1.95 1.81 2.12
CA ALA A 11 0.65 2.45 2.16
C ALA A 11 0.76 3.88 2.67
N MET A 12 0.10 4.84 2.01
CA MET A 12 0.06 6.23 2.46
C MET A 12 -1.08 6.40 3.45
N CYS A 13 -0.76 6.86 4.65
CA CYS A 13 -1.71 7.18 5.70
C CYS A 13 -1.65 8.68 6.02
N GLN A 14 -2.75 9.23 6.52
CA GLN A 14 -2.82 10.62 6.95
C GLN A 14 -3.65 10.74 8.22
N CYS A 15 -3.19 11.56 9.15
CA CYS A 15 -3.97 11.95 10.31
C CYS A 15 -4.91 13.11 9.96
N ASN A 16 -6.17 13.06 10.38
CA ASN A 16 -7.14 14.15 10.20
C ASN A 16 -6.70 15.48 10.83
N PHE A 17 -5.77 15.41 11.80
CA PHE A 17 -5.20 16.56 12.49
C PHE A 17 -3.76 16.87 12.06
N GLY A 18 -3.20 16.07 11.15
CA GLY A 18 -1.84 16.25 10.61
C GLY A 18 -1.87 17.07 9.32
N SER A 19 -0.76 17.76 9.03
CA SER A 19 -0.61 18.56 7.81
C SER A 19 -0.04 17.80 6.62
N ALA A 20 0.54 16.61 6.83
CA ALA A 20 1.20 15.83 5.79
C ALA A 20 0.90 14.32 5.94
N PRO A 21 0.79 13.59 4.81
CA PRO A 21 0.71 12.13 4.83
C PRO A 21 2.09 11.50 5.07
N ASP A 22 2.10 10.28 5.60
CA ASP A 22 3.31 9.47 5.79
C ASP A 22 3.09 8.04 5.30
N GLN A 23 4.17 7.30 5.08
CA GLN A 23 4.13 5.93 4.57
C GLN A 23 4.23 4.91 5.71
N LEU A 24 3.33 3.93 5.70
CA LEU A 24 3.31 2.82 6.65
C LEU A 24 4.43 1.83 6.34
N LYS A 25 5.16 1.47 7.39
CA LYS A 25 6.21 0.47 7.43
C LYS A 25 5.76 -0.69 8.32
N VAL A 26 5.51 -1.82 7.70
CA VAL A 26 5.17 -3.08 8.35
C VAL A 26 6.40 -3.60 9.10
N LEU A 27 6.31 -3.65 10.42
CA LEU A 27 7.36 -4.16 11.31
C LEU A 27 6.95 -5.48 11.98
N SER A 28 5.64 -5.77 12.00
CA SER A 28 5.08 -6.89 12.76
C SER A 28 5.29 -8.25 12.13
N GLN A 29 5.63 -8.30 10.84
CA GLN A 29 5.85 -9.56 10.13
C GLN A 29 6.75 -9.40 8.91
N LYS A 30 7.39 -10.51 8.51
CA LYS A 30 8.30 -10.60 7.35
C LYS A 30 7.96 -11.75 6.40
N LYS A 31 6.82 -12.42 6.59
CA LYS A 31 6.49 -13.69 5.93
C LYS A 31 5.33 -13.59 4.92
N GLU A 32 4.42 -12.64 5.11
CA GLU A 32 3.18 -12.57 4.34
C GLU A 32 3.20 -11.36 3.40
N TYR A 33 3.18 -11.67 2.09
CA TYR A 33 3.26 -10.70 1.01
C TYR A 33 1.96 -10.72 0.19
N ALA A 34 1.48 -9.54 -0.21
CA ALA A 34 0.31 -9.43 -1.07
C ALA A 34 0.70 -9.02 -2.49
N ASN A 35 0.19 -9.77 -3.47
CA ASN A 35 0.29 -9.47 -4.91
C ASN A 35 1.73 -9.24 -5.41
N ASP A 36 2.70 -9.96 -4.84
CA ASP A 36 4.10 -9.93 -5.26
C ASP A 36 4.49 -11.32 -5.77
N LYS A 37 4.91 -11.42 -7.04
CA LYS A 37 5.36 -12.69 -7.62
C LYS A 37 6.67 -13.19 -7.03
N ASP A 38 7.48 -12.27 -6.50
CA ASP A 38 8.79 -12.52 -5.90
C ASP A 38 8.77 -12.55 -4.36
N GLY A 39 7.61 -12.30 -3.74
CA GLY A 39 7.40 -12.38 -2.29
C GLY A 39 8.39 -11.58 -1.45
N SER A 40 8.77 -10.36 -1.87
CA SER A 40 9.89 -9.64 -1.25
C SER A 40 9.59 -8.18 -0.86
N THR A 41 8.65 -7.48 -1.51
CA THR A 41 8.49 -6.02 -1.28
C THR A 41 7.15 -5.59 -0.70
N LYS A 42 6.07 -6.35 -0.91
CA LYS A 42 4.70 -5.95 -0.54
C LYS A 42 4.19 -6.69 0.71
N LEU A 43 4.87 -6.50 1.85
CA LEU A 43 4.43 -7.09 3.12
C LEU A 43 3.03 -6.60 3.51
N ILE A 44 2.17 -7.50 3.96
CA ILE A 44 0.81 -7.17 4.39
C ILE A 44 0.86 -6.45 5.73
N ALA A 45 0.12 -5.35 5.89
CA ALA A 45 0.01 -4.67 7.15
C ALA A 45 -0.99 -5.37 8.09
N SER A 46 -0.65 -5.42 9.37
CA SER A 46 -1.39 -6.17 10.38
C SER A 46 -1.88 -5.26 11.51
N THR A 47 -2.92 -5.67 12.23
CA THR A 47 -3.35 -4.96 13.45
C THR A 47 -2.31 -4.92 14.56
N LYS A 48 -1.25 -5.71 14.45
CA LYS A 48 -0.11 -5.73 15.37
C LYS A 48 0.91 -4.62 15.07
N ASP A 49 0.78 -3.90 13.94
CA ASP A 49 1.65 -2.78 13.56
C ASP A 49 1.29 -1.53 14.37
N ILE A 50 1.55 -1.61 15.68
CA ILE A 50 1.39 -0.55 16.68
C ILE A 50 2.75 0.07 17.03
N GLY A 51 2.73 1.28 17.57
CA GLY A 51 3.93 2.06 17.90
C GLY A 51 4.35 2.99 16.76
N GLN A 52 5.67 3.12 16.59
CA GLN A 52 6.30 3.92 15.54
C GLN A 52 6.51 3.06 14.29
N THR A 53 5.45 2.93 13.50
CA THR A 53 5.41 2.09 12.30
C THR A 53 5.38 2.91 11.02
N PHE A 54 5.62 4.22 11.06
CA PHE A 54 5.70 5.03 9.84
C PHE A 54 7.16 5.35 9.50
N ASN A 55 7.43 5.72 8.24
CA ASN A 55 8.79 6.02 7.79
C ASN A 55 9.36 7.28 8.48
N ASN A 56 8.58 8.36 8.55
CA ASN A 56 9.00 9.60 9.21
C ASN A 56 8.47 9.70 10.64
N ASN A 57 7.56 8.79 11.04
CA ASN A 57 6.89 8.80 12.35
C ASN A 57 6.25 10.16 12.68
N SER A 58 5.85 10.90 11.64
CA SER A 58 5.28 12.23 11.77
C SER A 58 4.35 12.54 10.61
N PHE A 59 3.15 13.02 10.93
CA PHE A 59 2.19 13.55 9.95
C PHE A 59 2.31 15.08 9.78
N GLY A 60 3.52 15.63 9.91
CA GLY A 60 3.77 17.07 9.86
C GLY A 60 3.37 17.78 11.17
N SER A 61 2.66 18.90 11.08
CA SER A 61 2.19 19.63 12.26
C SER A 61 0.85 19.09 12.76
N CYS A 62 0.70 18.94 14.08
CA CYS A 62 -0.52 18.42 14.69
C CYS A 62 -1.39 19.55 15.24
N ALA A 63 -2.62 19.68 14.73
CA ALA A 63 -3.60 20.65 15.22
C ALA A 63 -3.96 20.41 16.71
N LYS A 64 -3.96 19.15 17.16
CA LYS A 64 -4.22 18.78 18.57
C LYS A 64 -3.06 19.13 19.51
N GLN A 65 -1.88 19.43 18.98
CA GLN A 65 -0.72 19.87 19.77
C GLN A 65 -0.37 21.34 19.49
N LEU A 66 -1.37 22.17 19.13
CA LEU A 66 -1.16 23.60 18.87
C LEU A 66 -0.12 23.87 17.77
N GLY A 67 -0.09 23.03 16.73
CA GLY A 67 0.83 23.16 15.60
C GLY A 67 2.24 22.60 15.84
N LYS A 68 2.49 21.95 16.99
CA LYS A 68 3.75 21.24 17.24
C LYS A 68 3.93 20.04 16.28
N PRO A 69 5.17 19.59 16.05
CA PRO A 69 5.44 18.41 15.23
C PRO A 69 4.70 17.19 15.80
N CYS A 70 4.05 16.45 14.90
CA CYS A 70 3.27 15.26 15.24
C CYS A 70 4.21 14.08 15.57
N ASN A 71 3.95 13.40 16.67
CA ASN A 71 4.53 12.07 16.95
C ASN A 71 3.50 11.01 16.53
N ALA A 72 3.69 10.39 15.37
CA ALA A 72 2.79 9.38 14.83
C ALA A 72 3.01 8.03 15.54
N ILE A 73 2.32 7.84 16.65
CA ILE A 73 2.30 6.59 17.41
C ILE A 73 0.92 5.95 17.26
N VAL A 74 0.87 4.75 16.69
CA VAL A 74 -0.36 3.98 16.59
C VAL A 74 -0.58 3.16 17.85
N THR A 75 -1.72 3.32 18.51
CA THR A 75 -2.07 2.51 19.68
C THR A 75 -2.94 1.31 19.31
N GLU A 76 -3.85 1.50 18.36
CA GLU A 76 -4.81 0.48 17.95
C GLU A 76 -5.27 0.69 16.51
N TRP A 77 -5.54 -0.41 15.81
CA TRP A 77 -6.20 -0.43 14.50
C TRP A 77 -7.63 -0.94 14.60
N LYS A 78 -8.56 -0.27 13.92
CA LYS A 78 -9.97 -0.65 13.76
C LYS A 78 -10.32 -0.78 12.29
N GLY A 79 -11.44 -1.45 11.99
CA GLY A 79 -11.90 -1.64 10.61
C GLY A 79 -11.02 -2.60 9.80
N PHE A 80 -10.40 -3.57 10.48
CA PHE A 80 -9.61 -4.65 9.87
C PHE A 80 -10.51 -5.73 9.27
N TYR A 81 -9.95 -6.57 8.41
CA TYR A 81 -10.64 -7.69 7.82
C TYR A 81 -10.63 -8.90 8.76
N GLU A 82 -11.81 -9.32 9.24
CA GLU A 82 -11.92 -10.34 10.29
C GLU A 82 -11.78 -11.78 9.80
N LYS A 83 -12.00 -12.02 8.51
CA LYS A 83 -11.97 -13.38 7.94
C LYS A 83 -10.57 -13.86 7.58
N ALA A 84 -9.54 -13.01 7.69
CA ALA A 84 -8.15 -13.38 7.45
C ALA A 84 -7.30 -13.01 8.67
N THR A 85 -6.58 -14.00 9.17
CA THR A 85 -5.64 -13.86 10.28
C THR A 85 -4.25 -14.21 9.77
N LEU A 86 -3.30 -13.35 10.08
CA LEU A 86 -1.91 -13.51 9.71
C LEU A 86 -1.20 -14.48 10.67
N THR A 87 -0.03 -15.00 10.29
CA THR A 87 0.73 -15.96 11.11
C THR A 87 1.15 -15.37 12.45
N ASN A 88 1.27 -14.05 12.54
CA ASN A 88 1.59 -13.33 13.78
C ASN A 88 0.37 -13.14 14.71
N GLY A 89 -0.79 -13.70 14.36
CA GLY A 89 -2.05 -13.53 15.10
C GLY A 89 -2.70 -12.15 14.93
N GLY A 90 -2.15 -11.29 14.07
CA GLY A 90 -2.76 -10.03 13.67
C GLY A 90 -3.83 -10.23 12.60
N LYS A 91 -4.80 -9.32 12.54
CA LYS A 91 -5.79 -9.29 11.44
C LYS A 91 -5.27 -8.43 10.30
N VAL A 92 -5.73 -8.70 9.09
CA VAL A 92 -5.30 -7.97 7.87
C VAL A 92 -5.93 -6.58 7.83
N LEU A 93 -5.14 -5.54 7.58
CA LEU A 93 -5.64 -4.18 7.39
C LEU A 93 -6.13 -3.97 5.95
N VAL A 94 -7.20 -3.19 5.80
CA VAL A 94 -7.84 -2.83 4.52
C VAL A 94 -7.97 -1.32 4.39
N GLU A 95 -8.31 -0.81 3.22
CA GLU A 95 -8.42 0.64 2.95
C GLU A 95 -9.34 1.40 3.94
N ASP A 96 -10.39 0.74 4.44
CA ASP A 96 -11.30 1.29 5.44
C ASP A 96 -10.73 1.26 6.87
N SER A 97 -9.59 0.62 7.08
CA SER A 97 -8.98 0.51 8.40
C SER A 97 -8.53 1.89 8.89
N LYS A 98 -8.77 2.14 10.18
CA LYS A 98 -8.43 3.40 10.83
C LYS A 98 -7.53 3.12 12.02
N ALA A 99 -6.59 4.02 12.26
CA ALA A 99 -5.66 3.93 13.38
C ALA A 99 -5.96 4.99 14.43
N THR A 100 -5.73 4.62 15.68
CA THR A 100 -5.86 5.46 16.87
C THR A 100 -4.49 5.98 17.27
N CYS A 101 -4.43 7.26 17.63
CA CYS A 101 -3.24 7.91 18.18
C CYS A 101 -3.58 8.50 19.56
N PRO A 102 -2.69 8.43 20.56
CA PRO A 102 -2.96 8.97 21.90
C PRO A 102 -3.23 10.49 21.90
N ILE A 103 -2.76 11.20 20.88
CA ILE A 103 -2.92 12.65 20.73
C ILE A 103 -4.19 13.00 19.94
N GLY A 104 -4.45 12.29 18.85
CA GLY A 104 -5.59 12.54 17.95
C GLY A 104 -6.90 11.93 18.42
N GLY A 105 -6.84 10.91 19.26
CA GLY A 105 -7.99 10.12 19.70
C GLY A 105 -8.28 8.92 18.78
N PRO A 106 -9.42 8.23 19.02
CA PRO A 106 -9.84 7.07 18.25
C PRO A 106 -10.05 7.43 16.77
N ASP A 107 -9.63 6.54 15.88
CA ASP A 107 -9.90 6.61 14.43
C ASP A 107 -9.41 7.88 13.72
N CYS A 108 -8.37 8.53 14.25
CA CYS A 108 -7.84 9.79 13.72
C CYS A 108 -6.95 9.63 12.47
N ILE A 109 -6.34 8.45 12.26
CA ILE A 109 -5.47 8.15 11.11
C ILE A 109 -6.27 7.35 10.09
N ILE A 110 -6.32 7.84 8.86
CA ILE A 110 -7.00 7.23 7.72
C ILE A 110 -5.98 6.78 6.67
N VAL A 111 -6.35 5.79 5.87
CA VAL A 111 -5.53 5.31 4.75
C VAL A 111 -5.94 6.06 3.49
N LEU A 112 -4.97 6.70 2.84
CA LEU A 112 -5.18 7.39 1.56
C LEU A 112 -4.88 6.48 0.37
N LYS A 113 -3.83 5.66 0.48
CA LYS A 113 -3.47 4.68 -0.56
C LYS A 113 -3.04 3.38 0.10
N HIS A 114 -3.62 2.27 -0.36
CA HIS A 114 -3.33 0.93 0.14
C HIS A 114 -1.89 0.45 -0.17
N GLY A 115 -1.12 1.17 -1.00
CA GLY A 115 0.28 0.87 -1.30
C GLY A 115 0.49 -0.25 -2.32
N GLN A 116 -0.59 -0.94 -2.74
CA GLN A 116 -0.48 -1.92 -3.82
C GLN A 116 -0.35 -1.17 -5.14
N SER A 117 0.83 -1.24 -5.76
CA SER A 117 0.94 -0.91 -7.18
C SER A 117 0.27 -2.01 -7.98
N ALA A 118 -0.76 -1.65 -8.76
CA ALA A 118 -1.26 -2.50 -9.85
C ALA A 118 -0.17 -2.55 -10.92
N GLU A 119 0.87 -3.34 -10.70
CA GLU A 119 1.69 -3.78 -11.81
C GLU A 119 0.75 -4.47 -12.77
N ALA A 120 0.57 -3.88 -13.96
CA ALA A 120 -0.18 -4.48 -15.04
C ALA A 120 0.56 -5.75 -15.43
N SER A 121 0.29 -6.83 -14.70
CA SER A 121 0.85 -8.13 -14.98
C SER A 121 0.47 -8.46 -16.42
N LYS A 122 1.40 -9.01 -17.20
CA LYS A 122 1.17 -9.39 -18.60
C LYS A 122 -0.12 -10.21 -18.83
N LYS A 123 -0.65 -10.86 -17.78
CA LYS A 123 -1.94 -11.54 -17.76
C LYS A 123 -3.16 -10.58 -17.78
N GLN A 124 -3.14 -9.47 -17.04
CA GLN A 124 -4.19 -8.44 -17.07
C GLN A 124 -4.20 -7.67 -18.41
N MET A 125 -3.03 -7.45 -19.01
CA MET A 125 -2.95 -6.88 -20.37
C MET A 125 -3.59 -7.79 -21.44
N LYS A 126 -3.54 -9.11 -21.26
CA LYS A 126 -4.20 -10.08 -22.17
C LYS A 126 -5.72 -10.16 -21.98
N GLN A 127 -6.23 -9.84 -20.79
CA GLN A 127 -7.67 -9.86 -20.49
C GLN A 127 -8.35 -8.50 -20.68
N ALA A 128 -7.60 -7.40 -20.71
CA ALA A 128 -8.15 -6.09 -20.96
C ALA A 128 -8.60 -5.93 -22.42
N ASN A 129 -9.78 -5.32 -22.59
CA ASN A 129 -10.46 -5.26 -23.88
C ASN A 129 -9.58 -4.54 -24.93
N PRO A 130 -9.22 -5.21 -26.04
CA PRO A 130 -8.27 -4.67 -27.01
C PRO A 130 -8.76 -3.38 -27.68
N LYS A 131 -10.08 -3.14 -27.73
CA LYS A 131 -10.63 -1.88 -28.25
C LYS A 131 -10.34 -0.68 -27.35
N VAL A 132 -10.40 -0.89 -26.02
CA VAL A 132 -10.13 0.16 -25.03
C VAL A 132 -8.63 0.47 -24.97
N GLN A 133 -7.78 -0.56 -25.04
CA GLN A 133 -6.33 -0.37 -25.09
C GLN A 133 -5.88 0.41 -26.32
N LYS A 134 -6.45 0.11 -27.50
CA LYS A 134 -6.13 0.80 -28.76
C LYS A 134 -6.64 2.24 -28.79
N ALA A 135 -7.75 2.54 -28.12
CA ALA A 135 -8.28 3.91 -28.00
C ALA A 135 -7.44 4.79 -27.07
N LEU A 136 -6.96 4.22 -25.95
CA LEU A 136 -6.13 4.94 -24.98
C LEU A 136 -4.68 5.11 -25.46
N ASN A 137 -4.17 4.14 -26.23
CA ASN A 137 -2.80 4.15 -26.69
C ASN A 137 -2.68 3.68 -28.15
N PRO A 138 -3.03 4.54 -29.12
CA PRO A 138 -3.05 4.17 -30.54
C PRO A 138 -1.66 3.86 -31.13
N GLY A 139 -0.57 4.19 -30.42
CA GLY A 139 0.81 3.94 -30.85
C GLY A 139 1.43 2.61 -30.36
N ILE A 140 0.75 1.86 -29.50
CA ILE A 140 1.24 0.57 -28.98
C ILE A 140 0.26 -0.52 -29.40
N ASP A 141 0.73 -1.44 -30.25
CA ASP A 141 -0.03 -2.64 -30.57
C ASP A 141 0.16 -3.68 -29.44
N PRO A 142 -0.89 -4.08 -28.71
CA PRO A 142 -0.75 -5.00 -27.58
C PRO A 142 -0.28 -6.40 -27.98
N ARG A 143 -0.26 -6.73 -29.27
CA ARG A 143 0.25 -8.02 -29.79
C ARG A 143 1.76 -8.00 -30.02
N THR A 144 2.38 -6.83 -30.12
CA THR A 144 3.83 -6.68 -30.34
C THR A 144 4.64 -6.56 -29.04
N LEU A 145 3.99 -6.59 -27.87
CA LEU A 145 4.63 -6.69 -26.55
C LEU A 145 5.21 -8.10 -26.29
N HIS A 146 6.00 -8.62 -27.24
CA HIS A 146 7.02 -9.61 -26.94
C HIS A 146 8.19 -8.85 -26.31
N GLN A 147 8.47 -9.12 -25.04
CA GLN A 147 9.71 -8.63 -24.44
C GLN A 147 10.89 -9.17 -25.27
N PRO A 148 11.78 -8.34 -25.81
CA PRO A 148 13.15 -8.79 -25.91
C PRO A 148 13.57 -9.10 -24.47
N LYS A 149 13.94 -10.36 -24.21
CA LYS A 149 14.67 -10.70 -22.99
C LYS A 149 15.92 -9.82 -23.02
N LEU A 150 16.04 -8.89 -22.08
CA LEU A 150 17.30 -8.18 -21.87
C LEU A 150 18.28 -9.20 -21.28
N THR A 151 18.95 -9.95 -22.16
CA THR A 151 20.13 -10.71 -21.79
C THR A 151 21.23 -9.71 -21.49
N ALA A 152 21.83 -9.86 -20.32
CA ALA A 152 22.93 -9.04 -19.84
C ALA A 152 24.19 -9.33 -20.65
N GLU A 153 24.24 -8.82 -21.89
CA GLU A 153 25.44 -8.57 -22.68
C GLU A 153 24.99 -7.76 -23.90
N GLY A 154 25.34 -6.47 -23.90
CA GLY A 154 24.87 -5.54 -24.91
C GLY A 154 25.47 -5.83 -26.27
N ILE A 155 24.64 -6.25 -27.22
CA ILE A 155 24.78 -6.00 -28.66
C ILE A 155 23.37 -5.91 -29.25
N ILE A 156 23.11 -4.80 -29.94
CA ILE A 156 21.92 -4.58 -30.76
C ILE A 156 22.18 -5.22 -32.13
N LEU A 157 21.24 -5.99 -32.66
CA LEU A 157 21.23 -6.36 -34.08
C LEU A 157 20.00 -5.74 -34.74
N ALA A 158 20.27 -5.10 -35.88
CA ALA A 158 19.39 -4.30 -36.72
C ALA A 158 18.34 -5.16 -37.45
#